data_AF-A0A2I0IR55-F1
#
_entry.id   AF-A0A2I0IR55-F1
#
_cell.length_a   1.000
_cell.length_b   1.000
_cell.length_c   1.000
_cell.angle_alpha   90.00
_cell.angle_beta   90.00
_cell.angle_gamma   90.00
#
_symmetry.space_group_name_H-M   'P 1'
#
loop_
_entity.id
_entity.type
_entity.pdbx_description
1 polymer ?
#
loop_
_entity_poly.entity_id
_entity_poly.type
_entity_poly.pdbx_seq_one_letter_code
_entity_poly.pdbx_strand_id
1 'polypeptide(L)'
;MAPKRKRTPGTTYEVFLSFRGPDTRQGFTDVLYHALIGAGIHVFRDDEEIRRGEDIGEEILTAIEESRIFVPIFSKTYASSKWCLVELAKMVESKEKSSGKVEQWKKALRKAGKIKGWELKNTGHGEFVRSFAREVFMKLKVKHKCVAEYLVQRDYQVEDVMKLLDIESSEVRFVGIHGMGGIGKTTLAKLVFNELLGRFDGCSFLADVRESSRQHKGIELLQKQLLGDLGLPSGEIGDVDDGIITMRKRLPNKKVLIVLDDVDHKDQIQNLAGDASWFGSGSRILITTRDQRVVIGSLLRDKRRKEWKDTIERLQRVPHRDVQKTLKISYDALEDETKNIFLDIACFFINRDKRYPSYMWEACDFDPKMGLKVLVHMSMVKIINKDGMKRLWMHDQLRDLGRTIVTDKSFKNIVKRSRLWKHEDALEVLQQDEDKRKIEMLRVRSYDNSYGYFEDAGYEYIFTQKELSSLRNLRYLECSGANFSGHLEHRLQKLMWLSWRRCPEKFMGTDLCLRKLVILDLSCSSISETWDGWSQIGTRNSLKVLDLHYCDCLTKMPDLSKYSTLERLILRQCTNLVEIDTSIGTLRGLKELDLEFCSSLEGLPEELFCPELIGNLQILAVV
;
A
#
# COMPACT_ATOMS: atom_id res chain seq x y z
N MET A 1 16.12 55.11 -35.91
CA MET A 1 16.29 53.65 -36.09
C MET A 1 17.17 53.13 -34.95
N ALA A 2 16.59 52.44 -33.97
CA ALA A 2 17.35 51.70 -32.96
C ALA A 2 17.72 50.30 -33.52
N PRO A 3 18.88 49.73 -33.17
CA PRO A 3 19.35 48.50 -33.79
C PRO A 3 18.51 47.30 -33.34
N LYS A 4 18.05 46.49 -34.32
CA LYS A 4 17.48 45.16 -34.07
C LYS A 4 18.57 44.29 -33.41
N ARG A 5 18.34 43.85 -32.17
CA ARG A 5 19.17 42.82 -31.53
C ARG A 5 19.08 41.54 -32.37
N LYS A 6 20.23 41.06 -32.88
CA LYS A 6 20.36 39.75 -33.52
C LYS A 6 20.00 38.65 -32.49
N ARG A 7 19.11 37.74 -32.87
CA ARG A 7 18.68 36.56 -32.10
C ARG A 7 19.83 35.56 -31.94
N THR A 8 19.91 34.92 -30.77
CA THR A 8 20.63 33.67 -30.55
C THR A 8 19.76 32.48 -30.98
N PRO A 9 20.31 31.47 -31.69
CA PRO A 9 19.55 30.26 -32.04
C PRO A 9 19.22 29.45 -30.78
N GLY A 10 17.94 29.14 -30.55
CA GLY A 10 17.50 28.22 -29.50
C GLY A 10 16.55 28.77 -28.42
N THR A 11 15.94 29.95 -28.58
CA THR A 11 14.93 30.46 -27.62
C THR A 11 13.51 30.20 -28.12
N THR A 12 12.90 29.10 -27.67
CA THR A 12 11.51 28.74 -27.97
C THR A 12 10.54 29.62 -27.16
N TYR A 13 9.46 30.09 -27.79
CA TYR A 13 8.40 30.84 -27.10
C TYR A 13 7.57 29.92 -26.18
N GLU A 14 7.17 30.41 -25.00
CA GLU A 14 6.31 29.67 -24.08
C GLU A 14 4.83 30.05 -24.21
N VAL A 15 4.55 31.32 -24.53
CA VAL A 15 3.20 31.88 -24.67
C VAL A 15 3.10 32.68 -25.96
N PHE A 16 2.02 32.48 -26.71
CA PHE A 16 1.66 33.29 -27.87
C PHE A 16 0.44 34.17 -27.55
N LEU A 17 0.57 35.49 -27.70
CA LEU A 17 -0.54 36.43 -27.59
C LEU A 17 -1.12 36.77 -28.97
N SER A 18 -2.39 36.46 -29.21
CA SER A 18 -3.14 36.95 -30.38
C SER A 18 -4.11 38.03 -29.95
N PHE A 19 -4.08 39.17 -30.61
CA PHE A 19 -4.88 40.34 -30.25
C PHE A 19 -5.04 41.25 -31.44
N ARG A 20 -6.03 42.15 -31.38
CA ARG A 20 -6.19 43.19 -32.39
C ARG A 20 -5.34 44.39 -32.02
N GLY A 21 -4.30 44.68 -32.82
CA GLY A 21 -3.33 45.74 -32.54
C GLY A 21 -3.98 47.09 -32.19
N PRO A 22 -4.83 47.65 -33.06
CA PRO A 22 -5.50 48.93 -32.82
C PRO A 22 -6.35 49.01 -31.54
N ASP A 23 -6.81 47.87 -31.03
CA ASP A 23 -7.80 47.85 -29.94
C ASP A 23 -7.14 47.77 -28.56
N THR A 24 -6.10 46.93 -28.43
CA THR A 24 -5.57 46.55 -27.12
C THR A 24 -4.05 46.71 -26.99
N ARG A 25 -3.32 46.99 -28.08
CA ARG A 25 -1.85 47.04 -28.08
C ARG A 25 -1.31 48.00 -27.04
N GLN A 26 -1.63 49.29 -27.13
CA GLN A 26 -1.11 50.33 -26.23
C GLN A 26 -1.82 50.36 -24.85
N GLY A 27 -2.72 49.42 -24.59
CA GLY A 27 -3.49 49.32 -23.35
C GLY A 27 -3.26 47.97 -22.68
N PHE A 28 -4.33 47.17 -22.60
CA PHE A 28 -4.34 45.91 -21.88
C PHE A 28 -3.24 44.92 -22.32
N THR A 29 -2.98 44.79 -23.63
CA THR A 29 -2.02 43.80 -24.13
C THR A 29 -0.57 44.15 -23.76
N ASP A 30 -0.17 45.42 -23.77
CA ASP A 30 1.18 45.83 -23.37
C ASP A 30 1.42 45.58 -21.88
N VAL A 31 0.44 45.93 -21.04
CA VAL A 31 0.48 45.66 -19.59
C VAL A 31 0.59 44.16 -19.31
N LEU A 32 -0.20 43.34 -20.01
CA LEU A 32 -0.15 41.88 -19.89
C LEU A 32 1.19 41.30 -20.35
N TYR A 33 1.72 41.76 -21.48
CA TYR A 33 3.02 41.33 -22.00
C TYR A 33 4.13 41.59 -20.99
N HIS A 34 4.20 42.80 -20.43
CA HIS A 34 5.22 43.15 -19.45
C HIS A 34 5.06 42.39 -18.13
N ALA A 35 3.83 42.09 -17.70
CA ALA A 35 3.60 41.27 -16.51
C ALA A 35 4.06 39.82 -16.70
N LEU A 36 3.81 39.23 -17.87
CA LEU A 36 4.27 37.87 -18.19
C LEU A 36 5.81 37.80 -18.29
N ILE A 37 6.43 38.78 -18.94
CA ILE A 37 7.90 38.90 -19.00
C ILE A 37 8.47 39.10 -17.59
N GLY A 38 7.84 39.94 -16.77
CA GLY A 38 8.21 40.16 -15.36
C GLY A 38 8.06 38.91 -14.49
N ALA A 39 7.17 37.99 -14.86
CA ALA A 39 7.06 36.65 -14.26
C ALA A 39 8.09 35.64 -14.80
N GLY A 40 9.00 36.07 -15.69
CA GLY A 40 10.04 35.23 -16.28
C GLY A 40 9.55 34.30 -17.39
N ILE A 41 8.44 34.63 -18.04
CA ILE A 41 7.85 33.84 -19.13
C ILE A 41 8.30 34.38 -20.49
N HIS A 42 8.73 33.52 -21.40
CA HIS A 42 9.06 33.92 -22.77
C HIS A 42 7.80 34.05 -23.64
N VAL A 43 7.42 35.29 -23.94
CA VAL A 43 6.16 35.60 -24.66
C VAL A 43 6.44 36.08 -26.08
N PHE A 44 5.77 35.47 -27.06
CA PHE A 44 5.62 36.04 -28.40
C PHE A 44 4.44 37.01 -28.39
N ARG A 45 4.72 38.26 -28.76
CA ARG A 45 3.70 39.30 -28.95
C ARG A 45 3.73 39.70 -30.42
N ASP A 46 2.66 39.39 -31.13
CA ASP A 46 2.55 39.72 -32.55
C ASP A 46 2.66 41.24 -32.80
N ASP A 47 3.46 41.60 -33.80
CA ASP A 47 3.67 42.97 -34.23
C ASP A 47 2.95 43.23 -35.57
N GLU A 48 1.62 43.37 -35.52
CA GLU A 48 0.75 43.88 -36.61
C GLU A 48 1.20 45.19 -37.34
N GLU A 49 2.35 45.81 -37.04
CA GLU A 49 2.90 46.88 -37.90
C GLU A 49 3.63 46.38 -39.16
N ILE A 50 3.69 45.06 -39.40
CA ILE A 50 4.38 44.51 -40.58
C ILE A 50 3.43 44.24 -41.77
N ARG A 51 3.44 45.23 -42.69
CA ARG A 51 3.33 45.18 -44.17
C ARG A 51 2.05 44.64 -44.83
N ARG A 52 1.33 45.56 -45.51
CA ARG A 52 0.35 45.26 -46.56
C ARG A 52 1.00 44.42 -47.66
N GLY A 53 0.62 43.15 -47.81
CA GLY A 53 0.72 42.47 -49.10
C GLY A 53 1.12 40.99 -49.16
N GLU A 54 1.66 40.35 -48.11
CA GLU A 54 2.17 38.97 -48.22
C GLU A 54 1.71 38.06 -47.07
N ASP A 55 1.83 36.74 -47.25
CA ASP A 55 1.40 35.65 -46.36
C ASP A 55 1.88 35.76 -44.90
N ILE A 56 1.32 34.96 -43.97
CA ILE A 56 1.78 34.89 -42.57
C ILE A 56 3.30 34.70 -42.58
N GLY A 57 4.05 35.66 -42.03
CA GLY A 57 5.50 35.55 -41.93
C GLY A 57 5.89 34.26 -41.20
N GLU A 58 6.90 33.55 -41.70
CA GLU A 58 7.39 32.28 -41.13
C GLU A 58 7.62 32.38 -39.62
N GLU A 59 8.05 33.56 -39.15
CA GLU A 59 8.26 33.84 -37.73
C GLU A 59 7.00 33.67 -36.85
N ILE A 60 5.82 34.08 -37.31
CA ILE A 60 4.56 33.92 -36.59
C ILE A 60 4.15 32.45 -36.60
N LEU A 61 4.35 31.77 -37.73
CA LEU A 61 4.11 30.35 -37.88
C LEU A 61 4.96 29.52 -36.92
N THR A 62 6.26 29.76 -36.89
CA THR A 62 7.20 29.14 -35.95
C THR A 62 6.84 29.47 -34.51
N ALA A 63 6.48 30.71 -34.20
CA ALA A 63 6.07 31.08 -32.85
C ALA A 63 4.79 30.38 -32.38
N ILE A 64 3.83 30.14 -33.28
CA ILE A 64 2.63 29.35 -32.99
C ILE A 64 2.99 27.87 -32.75
N GLU A 65 3.87 27.30 -33.57
CA GLU A 65 4.30 25.90 -33.44
C GLU A 65 5.11 25.64 -32.16
N GLU A 66 5.95 26.60 -31.74
CA GLU A 66 6.80 26.48 -30.56
C GLU A 66 6.09 26.80 -29.24
N SER A 67 5.00 27.57 -29.27
CA SER A 67 4.31 28.02 -28.06
C SER A 67 3.50 26.92 -27.38
N ARG A 68 3.59 26.87 -26.05
CA ARG A 68 2.86 25.88 -25.21
C ARG A 68 1.47 26.36 -24.80
N ILE A 69 1.28 27.68 -24.70
CA ILE A 69 0.01 28.31 -24.31
C ILE A 69 -0.35 29.40 -25.31
N PHE A 70 -1.60 29.38 -25.77
CA PHE A 70 -2.16 30.40 -26.67
C PHE A 70 -3.16 31.27 -25.91
N VAL A 71 -3.03 32.59 -26.02
CA VAL A 71 -3.91 33.55 -25.35
C VAL A 71 -4.52 34.48 -26.40
N PRO A 72 -5.73 34.18 -26.90
CA PRO A 72 -6.50 35.11 -27.72
C PRO A 72 -7.17 36.17 -26.85
N ILE A 73 -6.92 37.44 -27.15
CA ILE A 73 -7.49 38.62 -26.47
C ILE A 73 -8.62 39.17 -27.34
N PHE A 74 -9.86 38.80 -27.02
CA PHE A 74 -11.03 39.21 -27.79
C PHE A 74 -11.45 40.66 -27.47
N SER A 75 -11.36 41.53 -28.47
CA SER A 75 -11.92 42.88 -28.50
C SER A 75 -13.18 42.95 -29.39
N LYS A 76 -13.93 44.06 -29.32
CA LYS A 76 -15.13 44.27 -30.15
C LYS A 76 -14.87 44.12 -31.66
N THR A 77 -13.67 44.48 -32.11
CA THR A 77 -13.23 44.45 -33.51
C THR A 77 -12.21 43.36 -33.80
N TYR A 78 -12.04 42.37 -32.92
CA TYR A 78 -11.10 41.26 -33.14
C TYR A 78 -11.39 40.50 -34.45
N ALA A 79 -12.65 40.14 -34.68
CA ALA A 79 -13.06 39.40 -35.87
C ALA A 79 -13.05 40.20 -37.18
N SER A 80 -12.81 41.52 -37.14
CA SER A 80 -12.63 42.30 -38.36
C SER A 80 -11.23 42.16 -38.94
N SER A 81 -10.27 41.63 -38.18
CA SER A 81 -8.93 41.31 -38.68
C SER A 81 -8.87 39.90 -39.24
N LYS A 82 -8.58 39.80 -40.54
CA LYS A 82 -8.28 38.51 -41.19
C LYS A 82 -7.14 37.78 -40.48
N TRP A 83 -6.12 38.49 -39.99
CA TRP A 83 -4.95 37.91 -39.34
C TRP A 83 -5.31 37.25 -38.01
N CYS A 84 -6.02 37.95 -37.13
CA CYS A 84 -6.51 37.40 -35.87
C CYS A 84 -7.33 36.12 -36.07
N LEU A 85 -8.16 36.06 -37.12
CA LEU A 85 -8.95 34.87 -37.45
C LEU A 85 -8.11 33.69 -37.93
N VAL A 86 -7.03 33.95 -38.69
CA VAL A 86 -6.12 32.89 -39.13
C VAL A 86 -5.28 32.37 -37.98
N GLU A 87 -4.75 33.26 -37.12
CA GLU A 87 -4.02 32.86 -35.92
C GLU A 87 -4.89 31.99 -35.00
N LEU A 88 -6.11 32.46 -34.69
CA LEU A 88 -7.05 31.71 -33.86
C LEU A 88 -7.38 30.33 -34.47
N ALA A 89 -7.51 30.24 -35.79
CA ALA A 89 -7.75 28.97 -36.46
C ALA A 89 -6.58 27.99 -36.35
N LYS A 90 -5.34 28.50 -36.35
CA LYS A 90 -4.14 27.69 -36.12
C LYS A 90 -4.01 27.25 -34.66
N MET A 91 -4.28 28.13 -33.71
CA MET A 91 -4.27 27.80 -32.28
C MET A 91 -5.23 26.66 -31.90
N VAL A 92 -6.33 26.52 -32.64
CA VAL A 92 -7.47 25.65 -32.32
C VAL A 92 -7.50 24.39 -33.21
N GLU A 93 -6.41 24.12 -33.94
CA GLU A 93 -6.32 23.15 -35.04
C GLU A 93 -7.15 21.87 -34.86
N SER A 94 -8.05 21.65 -35.81
CA SER A 94 -8.93 20.48 -35.94
C SER A 94 -8.42 19.67 -37.12
N LYS A 95 -8.02 18.41 -36.95
CA LYS A 95 -7.61 17.49 -38.05
C LYS A 95 -8.73 17.12 -39.04
N GLU A 96 -9.79 17.92 -39.16
CA GLU A 96 -10.90 17.65 -40.08
C GLU A 96 -10.83 18.59 -41.29
N LYS A 97 -10.84 18.01 -42.50
CA LYS A 97 -10.92 18.75 -43.76
C LYS A 97 -12.21 19.58 -43.79
N SER A 98 -12.12 20.89 -43.56
CA SER A 98 -13.23 21.82 -43.75
C SER A 98 -13.25 22.40 -45.16
N SER A 99 -14.44 22.49 -45.76
CA SER A 99 -14.70 23.07 -47.08
C SER A 99 -14.68 24.61 -47.05
N GLY A 100 -13.48 25.23 -47.00
CA GLY A 100 -13.24 26.67 -47.24
C GLY A 100 -12.75 27.48 -46.02
N LYS A 101 -11.93 28.52 -46.29
CA LYS A 101 -11.23 29.34 -45.27
C LYS A 101 -12.17 30.05 -44.28
N VAL A 102 -13.32 30.55 -44.74
CA VAL A 102 -14.29 31.26 -43.89
C VAL A 102 -14.97 30.32 -42.89
N GLU A 103 -15.27 29.10 -43.29
CA GLU A 103 -15.93 28.13 -42.41
C GLU A 103 -14.96 27.63 -41.32
N GLN A 104 -13.68 27.52 -41.66
CA GLN A 104 -12.62 27.25 -40.70
C GLN A 104 -12.55 28.33 -39.61
N TRP A 105 -12.60 29.62 -39.97
CA TRP A 105 -12.60 30.73 -39.00
C TRP A 105 -13.84 30.72 -38.11
N LYS A 106 -15.02 30.50 -38.69
CA LYS A 106 -16.27 30.37 -37.90
C LYS A 106 -16.19 29.22 -36.90
N LYS A 107 -15.63 28.08 -37.29
CA LYS A 107 -15.44 26.93 -36.39
C LYS A 107 -14.45 27.24 -35.26
N ALA A 108 -13.35 27.91 -35.57
CA ALA A 108 -12.35 28.32 -34.58
C ALA A 108 -12.96 29.28 -33.53
N LEU A 109 -13.70 30.31 -33.97
CA LEU A 109 -14.41 31.23 -33.08
C LEU A 109 -15.43 30.50 -32.19
N ARG A 110 -16.22 29.58 -32.76
CA ARG A 110 -17.19 28.78 -31.98
C ARG A 110 -16.50 27.89 -30.95
N LYS A 111 -15.38 27.26 -31.29
CA LYS A 111 -14.60 26.45 -30.36
C LYS A 111 -14.00 27.30 -29.24
N ALA A 112 -13.37 28.43 -29.59
CA ALA A 112 -12.82 29.36 -28.61
C ALA A 112 -13.89 29.92 -27.66
N GLY A 113 -15.08 30.27 -28.18
CA GLY A 113 -16.20 30.75 -27.37
C GLY A 113 -16.80 29.72 -26.41
N LYS A 114 -16.55 28.42 -26.61
CA LYS A 114 -16.94 27.36 -25.66
C LYS A 114 -15.94 27.22 -24.50
N ILE A 115 -14.75 27.78 -24.61
CA ILE A 115 -13.73 27.74 -23.55
C ILE A 115 -14.08 28.82 -22.53
N LYS A 116 -14.18 28.44 -21.25
CA LYS A 116 -14.39 29.40 -20.16
C LYS A 116 -13.18 30.32 -20.05
N GLY A 117 -13.34 31.56 -20.54
CA GLY A 117 -12.30 32.58 -20.53
C GLY A 117 -12.31 33.46 -19.28
N TRP A 118 -11.44 34.46 -19.28
CA TRP A 118 -11.41 35.51 -18.26
C TRP A 118 -12.09 36.76 -18.81
N GLU A 119 -13.06 37.29 -18.07
CA GLU A 119 -13.77 38.52 -18.44
C GLU A 119 -13.20 39.71 -17.67
N LEU A 120 -12.84 40.77 -18.38
CA LEU A 120 -12.36 42.01 -17.78
C LEU A 120 -13.55 42.83 -17.29
N LYS A 121 -13.87 42.74 -16.00
CA LYS A 121 -14.85 43.60 -15.34
C LYS A 121 -14.22 44.97 -14.99
N ASN A 122 -15.03 45.99 -14.69
CA ASN A 122 -14.60 47.38 -14.38
C ASN A 122 -13.64 47.55 -13.17
N THR A 123 -13.08 46.48 -12.61
CA THR A 123 -12.04 46.48 -11.59
C THR A 123 -10.64 46.67 -12.20
N GLY A 124 -9.74 47.30 -11.45
CA GLY A 124 -8.45 47.78 -11.94
C GLY A 124 -7.63 46.76 -12.74
N HIS A 125 -7.18 47.16 -13.93
CA HIS A 125 -6.42 46.33 -14.87
C HIS A 125 -5.19 45.64 -14.26
N GLY A 126 -4.53 46.25 -13.26
CA GLY A 126 -3.29 45.74 -12.66
C GLY A 126 -3.44 44.44 -11.88
N GLU A 127 -4.48 44.30 -11.04
CA GLU A 127 -4.70 43.07 -10.24
C GLU A 127 -5.11 41.90 -11.12
N PHE A 128 -5.95 42.17 -12.12
CA PHE A 128 -6.36 41.19 -13.11
C PHE A 128 -5.15 40.64 -13.87
N VAL A 129 -4.31 41.53 -14.42
CA VAL A 129 -3.14 41.15 -15.20
C VAL A 129 -2.13 40.37 -14.35
N ARG A 130 -1.90 40.79 -13.10
CA ARG A 130 -1.00 40.07 -12.18
C ARG A 130 -1.51 38.66 -11.89
N SER A 131 -2.82 38.52 -11.66
CA SER A 131 -3.47 37.23 -11.41
C SER A 131 -3.38 36.32 -12.64
N PHE A 132 -3.63 36.88 -13.82
CA PHE A 132 -3.52 36.15 -15.08
C PHE A 132 -2.09 35.70 -15.38
N ALA A 133 -1.11 36.60 -15.26
CA ALA A 133 0.30 36.28 -15.50
C ALA A 133 0.80 35.17 -14.55
N ARG A 134 0.35 35.20 -13.31
CA ARG A 134 0.60 34.14 -12.33
C ARG A 134 -0.04 32.82 -12.71
N GLU A 135 -1.29 32.80 -13.16
CA GLU A 135 -1.96 31.58 -13.64
C GLU A 135 -1.20 30.95 -14.82
N VAL A 136 -0.76 31.77 -15.77
CA VAL A 136 0.06 31.32 -16.92
C VAL A 136 1.40 30.76 -16.45
N PHE A 137 2.09 31.46 -15.54
CA PHE A 137 3.33 30.96 -14.92
C PHE A 137 3.12 29.58 -14.27
N MET A 138 2.05 29.43 -13.50
CA MET A 138 1.73 28.16 -12.84
C MET A 138 1.43 27.06 -13.85
N LYS A 139 0.68 27.33 -14.93
CA LYS A 139 0.42 26.33 -15.99
C LYS A 139 1.68 25.93 -16.76
N LEU A 140 2.68 26.81 -16.87
CA LEU A 140 3.95 26.52 -17.53
C LEU A 140 4.91 25.72 -16.65
N LYS A 141 4.98 26.04 -15.35
CA LYS A 141 5.91 25.46 -14.37
C LYS A 141 5.36 24.24 -13.65
N VAL A 142 4.09 24.26 -13.26
CA VAL A 142 3.45 23.16 -12.53
C VAL A 142 2.81 22.21 -13.53
N LYS A 143 3.38 21.01 -13.68
CA LYS A 143 2.74 19.93 -14.42
C LYS A 143 1.46 19.53 -13.67
N HIS A 144 0.29 19.75 -14.27
CA HIS A 144 -0.94 19.10 -13.81
C HIS A 144 -0.63 17.62 -13.61
N LYS A 145 -0.89 17.10 -12.41
CA LYS A 145 -0.62 15.69 -12.15
C LYS A 145 -1.66 14.89 -12.90
N CYS A 146 -1.20 13.99 -13.78
CA CYS A 146 -2.08 13.11 -14.54
C CYS A 146 -2.89 12.22 -13.57
N VAL A 147 -4.21 12.23 -13.75
CA VAL A 147 -5.15 11.41 -13.00
C VAL A 147 -5.98 10.64 -14.03
N ALA A 148 -6.18 9.34 -13.82
CA ALA A 148 -6.93 8.49 -14.75
C ALA A 148 -8.39 8.99 -14.92
N GLU A 149 -8.91 8.95 -16.15
CA GLU A 149 -10.23 9.50 -16.52
C GLU A 149 -11.43 8.75 -15.89
N TYR A 150 -11.22 7.56 -15.31
CA TYR A 150 -12.27 6.68 -14.79
C TYR A 150 -12.23 6.55 -13.26
N LEU A 151 -12.42 7.65 -12.53
CA LEU A 151 -12.56 7.63 -11.07
C LEU A 151 -14.03 7.87 -10.67
N VAL A 152 -14.63 6.85 -10.05
CA VAL A 152 -15.98 6.91 -9.50
C VAL A 152 -15.87 7.36 -8.04
N GLN A 153 -16.55 8.45 -7.64
CA GLN A 153 -16.54 9.15 -6.31
C GLN A 153 -15.59 10.36 -6.15
N ARG A 154 -15.55 11.27 -7.14
CA ARG A 154 -14.68 12.47 -7.16
C ARG A 154 -14.96 13.52 -6.06
N ASP A 155 -16.21 13.74 -5.66
CA ASP A 155 -16.57 15.05 -5.09
C ASP A 155 -16.53 15.10 -3.55
N TYR A 156 -17.07 14.09 -2.86
CA TYR A 156 -17.22 14.16 -1.40
C TYR A 156 -15.88 14.17 -0.63
N GLN A 157 -14.93 13.32 -1.03
CA GLN A 157 -13.63 13.22 -0.35
C GLN A 157 -12.73 14.44 -0.60
N VAL A 158 -12.78 15.01 -1.81
CA VAL A 158 -12.06 16.25 -2.11
C VAL A 158 -12.64 17.38 -1.27
N GLU A 159 -13.97 17.50 -1.21
CA GLU A 159 -14.64 18.53 -0.41
C GLU A 159 -14.31 18.43 1.09
N ASP A 160 -14.26 17.21 1.65
CA ASP A 160 -13.85 17.00 3.04
C ASP A 160 -12.40 17.44 3.30
N VAL A 161 -11.47 17.11 2.39
CA VAL A 161 -10.08 17.59 2.50
C VAL A 161 -10.04 19.11 2.36
N MET A 162 -10.81 19.71 1.46
CA MET A 162 -10.89 21.17 1.29
C MET A 162 -11.43 21.86 2.55
N LYS A 163 -12.42 21.27 3.23
CA LYS A 163 -12.93 21.76 4.52
C LYS A 163 -11.87 21.69 5.61
N LEU A 164 -11.08 20.61 5.68
CA LEU A 164 -9.99 20.48 6.65
C LEU A 164 -8.83 21.43 6.37
N LEU A 165 -8.54 21.68 5.10
CA LEU A 165 -7.58 22.70 4.71
C LEU A 165 -8.10 24.09 5.09
N ASP A 166 -9.41 24.33 4.95
CA ASP A 166 -10.09 25.61 5.18
C ASP A 166 -9.27 26.78 4.62
N ILE A 167 -9.28 26.86 3.29
CA ILE A 167 -8.39 27.66 2.44
C ILE A 167 -8.46 29.17 2.73
N GLU A 168 -9.58 29.64 3.30
CA GLU A 168 -9.80 31.05 3.62
C GLU A 168 -9.13 31.48 4.93
N SER A 169 -8.73 30.52 5.78
CA SER A 169 -8.00 30.82 7.02
C SER A 169 -6.57 31.33 6.77
N SER A 170 -6.15 32.30 7.58
CA SER A 170 -4.79 32.84 7.62
C SER A 170 -3.79 31.94 8.36
N GLU A 171 -4.24 30.88 9.03
CA GLU A 171 -3.36 29.94 9.74
C GLU A 171 -2.52 29.11 8.76
N VAL A 172 -1.37 28.62 9.22
CA VAL A 172 -0.62 27.56 8.52
C VAL A 172 -1.17 26.22 8.96
N ARG A 173 -1.59 25.37 8.02
CA ARG A 173 -2.22 24.08 8.36
C ARG A 173 -1.55 22.89 7.69
N PHE A 174 -1.43 21.84 8.50
CA PHE A 174 -0.96 20.52 8.09
C PHE A 174 -2.16 19.57 8.08
N VAL A 175 -2.37 18.89 6.96
CA VAL A 175 -3.42 17.89 6.80
C VAL A 175 -2.78 16.57 6.38
N GLY A 176 -3.03 15.53 7.16
CA GLY A 176 -2.57 14.17 6.85
C GLY A 176 -3.67 13.34 6.20
N ILE A 177 -3.45 12.90 4.97
CA ILE A 177 -4.26 11.86 4.33
C ILE A 177 -3.59 10.52 4.60
N HIS A 178 -4.19 9.71 5.48
CA HIS A 178 -3.68 8.38 5.78
C HIS A 178 -4.66 7.28 5.35
N GLY A 179 -4.13 6.09 5.15
CA GLY A 179 -4.90 4.98 4.62
C GLY A 179 -4.02 3.97 3.90
N MET A 180 -4.58 2.84 3.54
CA MET A 180 -3.81 1.71 3.05
C MET A 180 -3.20 1.94 1.66
N GLY A 181 -2.17 1.17 1.31
CA GLY A 181 -1.57 1.24 -0.03
C GLY A 181 -2.60 0.95 -1.11
N GLY A 182 -2.63 1.74 -2.19
CA GLY A 182 -3.57 1.53 -3.30
C GLY A 182 -5.00 2.05 -3.08
N ILE A 183 -5.36 2.59 -1.89
CA ILE A 183 -6.70 3.14 -1.62
C ILE A 183 -6.99 4.47 -2.36
N GLY A 184 -6.01 5.02 -3.09
CA GLY A 184 -6.16 6.28 -3.83
C GLY A 184 -5.71 7.54 -3.09
N LYS A 185 -4.94 7.45 -1.99
CA LYS A 185 -4.42 8.65 -1.28
C LYS A 185 -3.66 9.61 -2.18
N THR A 186 -2.68 9.09 -2.93
CA THR A 186 -1.91 9.86 -3.91
C THR A 186 -2.82 10.49 -4.95
N THR A 187 -3.84 9.75 -5.40
CA THR A 187 -4.84 10.24 -6.36
C THR A 187 -5.67 11.40 -5.76
N LEU A 188 -6.17 11.25 -4.53
CA LEU A 188 -6.90 12.29 -3.81
C LEU A 188 -6.02 13.53 -3.59
N ALA A 189 -4.77 13.35 -3.18
CA ALA A 189 -3.82 14.44 -3.02
C ALA A 189 -3.53 15.16 -4.34
N LYS A 190 -3.39 14.43 -5.46
CA LYS A 190 -3.24 15.01 -6.80
C LYS A 190 -4.47 15.80 -7.22
N LEU A 191 -5.69 15.31 -6.92
CA LEU A 191 -6.94 16.01 -7.21
C LEU A 191 -7.02 17.34 -6.45
N VAL A 192 -6.82 17.30 -5.12
CA VAL A 192 -6.82 18.48 -4.26
C VAL A 192 -5.72 19.47 -4.70
N PHE A 193 -4.51 18.97 -4.99
CA PHE A 193 -3.41 19.79 -5.45
C PHE A 193 -3.75 20.53 -6.75
N ASN A 194 -4.26 19.80 -7.76
CA ASN A 194 -4.64 20.36 -9.05
C ASN A 194 -5.75 21.43 -8.92
N GLU A 195 -6.69 21.25 -7.98
CA GLU A 195 -7.77 22.21 -7.75
C GLU A 195 -7.28 23.50 -7.07
N LEU A 196 -6.21 23.42 -6.28
CA LEU A 196 -5.69 24.53 -5.48
C LEU A 196 -4.52 25.30 -6.12
N LEU A 197 -3.97 24.87 -7.26
CA LEU A 197 -2.77 25.46 -7.88
C LEU A 197 -2.79 27.00 -8.00
N GLY A 198 -3.93 27.58 -8.35
CA GLY A 198 -4.08 29.02 -8.55
C GLY A 198 -4.16 29.86 -7.26
N ARG A 199 -4.31 29.23 -6.08
CA ARG A 199 -4.60 29.92 -4.81
C ARG A 199 -3.38 30.22 -3.93
N PHE A 200 -2.18 29.78 -4.33
CA PHE A 200 -0.94 29.84 -3.54
C PHE A 200 0.22 30.43 -4.34
N ASP A 201 1.14 31.13 -3.68
CA ASP A 201 2.26 31.88 -4.29
C ASP A 201 3.36 30.94 -4.81
N GLY A 202 3.36 29.70 -4.33
CA GLY A 202 4.18 28.61 -4.82
C GLY A 202 3.51 27.29 -4.48
N CYS A 203 3.59 26.33 -5.40
CA CYS A 203 3.07 24.99 -5.21
C CYS A 203 4.17 23.96 -5.47
N SER A 204 4.29 22.95 -4.62
CA SER A 204 5.18 21.81 -4.88
C SER A 204 4.49 20.50 -4.52
N PHE A 205 4.74 19.47 -5.35
CA PHE A 205 4.27 18.12 -5.12
C PHE A 205 5.48 17.18 -5.21
N LEU A 206 5.96 16.75 -4.05
CA LEU A 206 7.03 15.78 -3.92
C LEU A 206 6.41 14.38 -3.93
N ALA A 207 6.56 13.69 -5.05
CA ALA A 207 6.08 12.31 -5.22
C ALA A 207 7.06 11.32 -4.59
N ASP A 208 6.54 10.19 -4.10
CA ASP A 208 7.33 9.03 -3.68
C ASP A 208 8.45 9.35 -2.67
N VAL A 209 8.17 10.21 -1.68
CA VAL A 209 9.15 10.73 -0.70
C VAL A 209 9.88 9.59 0.02
N ARG A 210 9.17 8.52 0.37
CA ARG A 210 9.74 7.29 0.93
C ARG A 210 10.87 6.71 0.09
N GLU A 211 10.67 6.59 -1.22
CA GLU A 211 11.65 6.00 -2.12
C GLU A 211 12.80 6.98 -2.37
N SER A 212 12.48 8.23 -2.68
CA SER A 212 13.48 9.27 -2.94
C SER A 212 14.40 9.51 -1.74
N SER A 213 13.89 9.49 -0.51
CA SER A 213 14.70 9.71 0.69
C SER A 213 15.76 8.64 0.96
N ARG A 214 15.59 7.42 0.40
CA ARG A 214 16.50 6.28 0.62
C ARG A 214 17.70 6.31 -0.33
N GLN A 215 17.65 7.15 -1.36
CA GLN A 215 18.74 7.33 -2.30
C GLN A 215 19.87 8.16 -1.67
N HIS A 216 21.10 8.02 -2.19
CA HIS A 216 22.22 8.83 -1.74
C HIS A 216 21.93 10.33 -1.98
N LYS A 217 22.06 11.15 -0.92
CA LYS A 217 21.65 12.56 -0.90
C LYS A 217 20.18 12.82 -1.28
N GLY A 218 19.32 11.84 -1.03
CA GLY A 218 17.91 11.86 -1.46
C GLY A 218 17.09 12.98 -0.85
N ILE A 219 17.32 13.32 0.43
CA ILE A 219 16.61 14.41 1.11
C ILE A 219 17.05 15.77 0.54
N GLU A 220 18.33 15.96 0.29
CA GLU A 220 18.90 17.19 -0.27
C GLU A 220 18.36 17.43 -1.69
N LEU A 221 18.18 16.36 -2.48
CA LEU A 221 17.52 16.44 -3.79
C LEU A 221 16.06 16.86 -3.67
N LEU A 222 15.32 16.31 -2.71
CA LEU A 222 13.94 16.71 -2.44
C LEU A 222 13.84 18.16 -1.95
N GLN A 223 14.78 18.65 -1.14
CA GLN A 223 14.85 20.05 -0.71
C GLN A 223 15.13 20.99 -1.89
N LYS A 224 16.07 20.62 -2.78
CA LYS A 224 16.35 21.35 -4.02
C LYS A 224 15.12 21.39 -4.93
N GLN A 225 14.44 20.26 -5.09
CA GLN A 225 13.20 20.18 -5.86
C GLN A 225 12.11 21.07 -5.26
N LEU A 226 11.90 21.03 -3.94
CA LEU A 226 10.91 21.85 -3.25
C LEU A 226 11.16 23.34 -3.50
N LEU A 227 12.39 23.80 -3.29
CA LEU A 227 12.75 25.21 -3.53
C LEU A 227 12.55 25.59 -5.01
N GLY A 228 12.96 24.72 -5.93
CA GLY A 228 12.78 24.92 -7.38
C GLY A 228 11.32 25.03 -7.81
N ASP A 229 10.47 24.11 -7.35
CA ASP A 229 9.02 24.12 -7.60
C ASP A 229 8.36 25.39 -7.06
N LEU A 230 8.82 25.87 -5.91
CA LEU A 230 8.35 27.10 -5.29
C LEU A 230 8.95 28.37 -5.93
N GLY A 231 9.77 28.26 -6.97
CA GLY A 231 10.43 29.40 -7.62
C GLY A 231 11.38 30.15 -6.70
N LEU A 232 11.96 29.45 -5.72
CA LEU A 232 12.96 29.96 -4.80
C LEU A 232 14.34 29.48 -5.25
N PRO A 233 15.38 30.33 -5.19
CA PRO A 233 16.72 29.86 -5.50
C PRO A 233 17.12 28.79 -4.49
N SER A 234 17.67 27.65 -4.92
CA SER A 234 18.16 26.64 -3.98
C SER A 234 19.52 27.03 -3.38
N GLY A 235 20.37 27.73 -4.15
CA GLY A 235 21.79 27.89 -3.82
C GLY A 235 22.55 26.56 -3.84
N GLU A 236 23.78 26.56 -3.33
CA GLU A 236 24.53 25.34 -3.03
C GLU A 236 24.07 24.79 -1.67
N ILE A 237 23.17 23.81 -1.70
CA ILE A 237 22.85 23.00 -0.53
C ILE A 237 23.91 21.90 -0.44
N GLY A 238 24.81 22.01 0.55
CA GLY A 238 25.91 21.08 0.80
C GLY A 238 25.43 19.80 1.48
N ASP A 239 24.54 19.94 2.45
CA ASP A 239 23.90 18.87 3.21
C ASP A 239 22.43 19.17 3.57
N VAL A 240 21.79 18.27 4.33
CA VAL A 240 20.37 18.37 4.71
C VAL A 240 20.09 19.60 5.59
N ASP A 241 21.02 19.94 6.50
CA ASP A 241 20.84 21.04 7.46
C ASP A 241 20.93 22.40 6.76
N ASP A 242 21.83 22.54 5.79
CA ASP A 242 21.89 23.71 4.90
C ASP A 242 20.55 23.95 4.19
N GLY A 243 19.93 22.86 3.71
CA GLY A 243 18.63 22.91 3.08
C GLY A 243 17.52 23.37 4.04
N ILE A 244 17.52 22.84 5.27
CA ILE A 244 16.60 23.25 6.34
C ILE A 244 16.73 24.74 6.65
N ILE A 245 17.95 25.23 6.87
CA ILE A 245 18.22 26.65 7.16
C ILE A 245 17.75 27.53 6.01
N THR A 246 18.03 27.11 4.78
CA THR A 246 17.65 27.84 3.56
C THR A 246 16.14 27.96 3.43
N MET A 247 15.40 26.87 3.66
CA MET A 247 13.94 26.86 3.62
C MET A 247 13.34 27.74 4.72
N ARG A 248 13.80 27.60 5.97
CA ARG A 248 13.35 28.42 7.11
C ARG A 248 13.55 29.91 6.89
N LYS A 249 14.57 30.32 6.14
CA LYS A 249 14.84 31.72 5.83
C LYS A 249 13.92 32.28 4.74
N ARG A 250 13.43 31.44 3.81
CA ARG A 250 12.79 31.88 2.56
C ARG A 250 11.28 31.67 2.50
N LEU A 251 10.77 30.66 3.20
CA LEU A 251 9.35 30.30 3.24
C LEU A 251 8.44 31.18 4.13
N PRO A 252 8.92 31.88 5.19
CA PRO A 252 8.03 32.62 6.10
C PRO A 252 7.20 33.75 5.48
N ASN A 253 7.57 34.25 4.30
CA ASN A 253 6.87 35.34 3.63
C ASN A 253 6.10 34.89 2.38
N LYS A 254 5.89 33.57 2.21
CA LYS A 254 5.26 33.02 1.01
C LYS A 254 4.08 32.12 1.39
N LYS A 255 2.91 32.37 0.81
CA LYS A 255 1.74 31.49 0.98
C LYS A 255 1.92 30.27 0.07
N VAL A 256 2.25 29.11 0.61
CA VAL A 256 2.61 27.92 -0.19
C VAL A 256 1.62 26.77 -0.05
N LEU A 257 1.49 25.96 -1.10
CA LEU A 257 0.86 24.64 -1.08
C LEU A 257 1.92 23.58 -1.31
N ILE A 258 2.16 22.73 -0.31
CA ILE A 258 3.15 21.65 -0.40
C ILE A 258 2.46 20.32 -0.20
N VAL A 259 2.72 19.36 -1.08
CA VAL A 259 2.28 17.97 -0.93
C VAL A 259 3.49 17.07 -0.78
N LEU A 260 3.54 16.33 0.33
CA LEU A 260 4.51 15.27 0.60
C LEU A 260 3.82 13.91 0.43
N ASP A 261 4.10 13.21 -0.67
CA ASP A 261 3.41 11.96 -1.01
C ASP A 261 4.24 10.71 -0.61
N ASP A 262 3.55 9.70 -0.06
CA ASP A 262 4.10 8.44 0.44
C ASP A 262 5.22 8.61 1.48
N VAL A 263 4.94 9.37 2.55
CA VAL A 263 5.84 9.53 3.69
C VAL A 263 5.75 8.31 4.62
N ASP A 264 6.88 7.71 5.01
CA ASP A 264 6.95 6.55 5.93
C ASP A 264 7.81 6.77 7.18
N HIS A 265 8.49 7.91 7.29
CA HIS A 265 9.29 8.24 8.48
C HIS A 265 9.14 9.71 8.89
N LYS A 266 9.18 9.98 10.20
CA LYS A 266 9.02 11.35 10.74
C LYS A 266 10.11 12.31 10.26
N ASP A 267 11.33 11.80 10.04
CA ASP A 267 12.49 12.60 9.66
C ASP A 267 12.30 13.22 8.27
N GLN A 268 11.56 12.55 7.38
CA GLN A 268 11.19 13.12 6.07
C GLN A 268 10.37 14.41 6.24
N ILE A 269 9.40 14.42 7.16
CA ILE A 269 8.59 15.62 7.45
C ILE A 269 9.48 16.69 8.09
N GLN A 270 10.32 16.31 9.05
CA GLN A 270 11.19 17.24 9.76
C GLN A 270 12.17 17.94 8.81
N ASN A 271 12.71 17.22 7.84
CA ASN A 271 13.72 17.73 6.92
C ASN A 271 13.12 18.50 5.72
N LEU A 272 11.84 18.28 5.39
CA LEU A 272 11.19 18.89 4.21
C LEU A 272 10.15 19.96 4.54
N ALA A 273 9.50 19.88 5.70
CA ALA A 273 8.43 20.79 6.07
C ALA A 273 8.50 21.31 7.52
N GLY A 274 9.26 20.65 8.42
CA GLY A 274 9.45 21.14 9.78
C GLY A 274 8.13 21.38 10.54
N ASP A 275 7.95 22.60 11.04
CA ASP A 275 6.77 23.06 11.76
C ASP A 275 6.11 24.29 11.10
N ALA A 276 4.97 24.72 11.64
CA ALA A 276 4.19 25.82 11.08
C ALA A 276 4.93 27.17 10.99
N SER A 277 5.98 27.38 11.80
CA SER A 277 6.76 28.63 11.80
C SER A 277 7.61 28.81 10.55
N TRP A 278 7.80 27.74 9.75
CA TRP A 278 8.57 27.81 8.52
C TRP A 278 7.84 28.58 7.41
N PHE A 279 6.52 28.70 7.48
CA PHE A 279 5.71 29.13 6.34
C PHE A 279 4.97 30.44 6.59
N GLY A 280 4.70 31.15 5.50
CA GLY A 280 3.87 32.35 5.54
C GLY A 280 2.40 32.05 5.82
N SER A 281 1.70 33.08 6.31
CA SER A 281 0.28 33.03 6.63
C SER A 281 -0.55 32.46 5.47
N GLY A 282 -1.49 31.57 5.81
CA GLY A 282 -2.38 30.91 4.85
C GLY A 282 -1.75 29.73 4.10
N SER A 283 -0.57 29.25 4.47
CA SER A 283 0.08 28.10 3.84
C SER A 283 -0.60 26.77 4.18
N ARG A 284 -0.55 25.81 3.24
CA ARG A 284 -1.16 24.49 3.37
C ARG A 284 -0.16 23.39 3.05
N ILE A 285 -0.01 22.44 3.97
CA ILE A 285 0.88 21.30 3.82
C ILE A 285 0.03 20.03 3.89
N LEU A 286 0.01 19.26 2.81
CA LEU A 286 -0.71 18.00 2.69
C LEU A 286 0.29 16.85 2.71
N ILE A 287 0.05 15.85 3.56
CA ILE A 287 0.94 14.70 3.71
C ILE A 287 0.16 13.44 3.43
N THR A 288 0.59 12.61 2.50
CA THR A 288 0.03 11.27 2.32
C THR A 288 0.92 10.24 3.00
N THR A 289 0.32 9.31 3.75
CA THR A 289 1.07 8.26 4.43
C THR A 289 0.25 6.98 4.57
N ARG A 290 0.93 5.84 4.69
CA ARG A 290 0.31 4.57 5.09
C ARG A 290 0.23 4.43 6.61
N ASP A 291 1.07 5.17 7.33
CA ASP A 291 1.19 5.09 8.78
C ASP A 291 0.81 6.42 9.43
N GLN A 292 -0.39 6.45 10.01
CA GLN A 292 -0.91 7.64 10.68
C GLN A 292 0.01 8.13 11.82
N ARG A 293 0.81 7.24 12.42
CA ARG A 293 1.75 7.59 13.50
C ARG A 293 2.84 8.54 13.03
N VAL A 294 3.22 8.51 11.75
CA VAL A 294 4.25 9.38 11.18
C VAL A 294 3.80 10.85 11.20
N VAL A 295 2.55 11.11 10.84
CA VAL A 295 1.95 12.46 10.85
C VAL A 295 1.58 12.90 12.27
N ILE A 296 1.11 11.98 13.10
CA ILE A 296 0.72 12.29 14.48
C ILE A 296 1.95 12.53 15.37
N GLY A 297 3.02 11.76 15.19
CA GLY A 297 4.27 11.93 15.94
C GLY A 297 4.92 13.30 15.72
N SER A 298 4.79 13.89 14.52
CA SER A 298 5.23 15.27 14.26
C SER A 298 4.27 16.29 14.87
N LEU A 299 2.96 16.06 14.83
CA LEU A 299 1.94 16.98 15.37
C LEU A 299 1.82 16.98 16.90
N LEU A 300 2.24 15.90 17.57
CA LEU A 300 2.18 15.75 19.03
C LEU A 300 3.50 16.07 19.75
N ARG A 301 4.50 16.63 19.05
CA ARG A 301 5.85 16.91 19.59
C ARG A 301 5.82 17.73 20.89
N ASP A 302 4.89 18.67 21.00
CA ASP A 302 4.75 19.59 22.14
C ASP A 302 3.53 19.26 23.02
N LYS A 303 2.94 18.06 22.87
CA LYS A 303 1.76 17.61 23.62
C LYS A 303 2.16 16.71 24.78
N ARG A 304 1.37 16.76 25.86
CA ARG A 304 1.65 15.99 27.09
C ARG A 304 1.48 14.49 26.86
N ARG A 305 2.25 13.68 27.59
CA ARG A 305 2.25 12.19 27.52
C ARG A 305 0.86 11.54 27.69
N LYS A 306 -0.06 12.19 28.41
CA LYS A 306 -1.45 11.72 28.57
C LYS A 306 -2.23 11.82 27.24
N GLU A 307 -2.13 12.96 26.56
CA GLU A 307 -2.76 13.20 25.25
C GLU A 307 -2.20 12.26 24.17
N TRP A 308 -0.92 11.89 24.29
CA TRP A 308 -0.28 10.82 23.49
C TRP A 308 -0.96 9.46 23.69
N LYS A 309 -1.10 9.01 24.94
CA LYS A 309 -1.72 7.71 25.25
C LYS A 309 -3.16 7.66 24.79
N ASP A 310 -3.95 8.68 25.10
CA ASP A 310 -5.37 8.75 24.74
C ASP A 310 -5.58 8.73 23.21
N THR A 311 -4.71 9.43 22.47
CA THR A 311 -4.75 9.46 21.00
C THR A 311 -4.34 8.11 20.38
N ILE A 312 -3.30 7.46 20.91
CA ILE A 312 -2.86 6.13 20.45
C ILE A 312 -3.92 5.07 20.73
N GLU A 313 -4.52 5.06 21.92
CA GLU A 313 -5.58 4.13 22.29
C GLU A 313 -6.85 4.33 21.44
N ARG A 314 -7.18 5.58 21.08
CA ARG A 314 -8.31 5.88 20.19
C ARG A 314 -8.09 5.38 18.76
N LEU A 315 -6.85 5.38 18.28
CA LEU A 315 -6.50 4.98 16.91
C LEU A 315 -6.23 3.48 16.76
N GLN A 316 -5.76 2.82 17.82
CA GLN A 316 -5.66 1.36 17.88
C GLN A 316 -7.05 0.69 17.96
N ARG A 317 -8.08 1.44 18.36
CA ARG A 317 -9.46 0.97 18.37
C ARG A 317 -10.11 1.12 16.99
N VAL A 318 -9.88 0.10 16.15
CA VAL A 318 -10.74 -0.32 15.03
C VAL A 318 -10.71 0.61 13.79
N PRO A 319 -10.75 0.08 12.54
CA PRO A 319 -10.98 0.90 11.35
C PRO A 319 -12.26 1.74 11.48
N HIS A 320 -12.32 2.90 10.81
CA HIS A 320 -13.50 3.78 10.82
C HIS A 320 -14.78 2.97 10.59
N ARG A 321 -15.79 3.13 11.45
CA ARG A 321 -16.99 2.28 11.51
C ARG A 321 -17.67 2.12 10.13
N ASP A 322 -17.58 3.15 9.29
CA ASP A 322 -18.18 3.15 7.96
C ASP A 322 -17.39 2.30 6.94
N VAL A 323 -16.05 2.27 7.02
CA VAL A 323 -15.23 1.36 6.21
C VAL A 323 -15.52 -0.09 6.59
N GLN A 324 -15.63 -0.38 7.90
CA GLN A 324 -15.99 -1.73 8.35
C GLN A 324 -17.40 -2.13 7.92
N LYS A 325 -18.39 -1.22 8.01
CA LYS A 325 -19.75 -1.50 7.52
C LYS A 325 -19.76 -1.83 6.03
N THR A 326 -19.05 -1.05 5.22
CA THR A 326 -18.97 -1.28 3.77
C THR A 326 -18.30 -2.61 3.45
N LEU A 327 -17.15 -2.91 4.07
CA LEU A 327 -16.47 -4.20 3.87
C LEU A 327 -17.28 -5.38 4.42
N LYS A 328 -18.07 -5.17 5.48
CA LYS A 328 -18.94 -6.19 6.07
C LYS A 328 -20.07 -6.62 5.13
N ILE A 329 -20.56 -5.76 4.24
CA ILE A 329 -21.53 -6.15 3.20
C ILE A 329 -20.97 -7.29 2.34
N SER A 330 -19.70 -7.17 1.92
CA SER A 330 -19.03 -8.21 1.14
C SER A 330 -18.87 -9.51 1.93
N TYR A 331 -18.58 -9.43 3.23
CA TYR A 331 -18.49 -10.61 4.10
C TYR A 331 -19.86 -11.27 4.31
N ASP A 332 -20.91 -10.48 4.56
CA ASP A 332 -22.24 -10.99 4.86
C ASP A 332 -22.85 -11.73 3.65
N ALA A 333 -22.46 -11.34 2.42
CA ALA A 333 -22.82 -11.99 1.16
C ALA A 333 -22.14 -13.35 0.90
N LEU A 334 -21.12 -13.73 1.69
CA LEU A 334 -20.44 -15.02 1.55
C LEU A 334 -21.30 -16.17 2.12
N GLU A 335 -21.15 -17.35 1.55
CA GLU A 335 -21.66 -18.61 2.13
C GLU A 335 -20.93 -18.96 3.44
N ASP A 336 -21.58 -19.74 4.30
CA ASP A 336 -21.09 -20.00 5.67
C ASP A 336 -19.72 -20.72 5.71
N GLU A 337 -19.46 -21.64 4.79
CA GLU A 337 -18.15 -22.28 4.64
C GLU A 337 -17.07 -21.27 4.25
N THR A 338 -17.37 -20.40 3.28
CA THR A 338 -16.44 -19.36 2.81
C THR A 338 -16.21 -18.28 3.87
N LYS A 339 -17.23 -17.96 4.68
CA LYS A 339 -17.09 -17.10 5.87
C LYS A 339 -16.07 -17.70 6.84
N ASN A 340 -16.14 -19.01 7.10
CA ASN A 340 -15.18 -19.68 7.98
C ASN A 340 -13.76 -19.64 7.41
N ILE A 341 -13.58 -19.90 6.11
CA ILE A 341 -12.27 -19.77 5.44
C ILE A 341 -11.74 -18.34 5.61
N PHE A 342 -12.55 -17.31 5.38
CA PHE A 342 -12.16 -15.91 5.55
C PHE A 342 -11.68 -15.61 6.99
N LEU A 343 -12.44 -16.06 8.00
CA LEU A 343 -12.10 -15.84 9.41
C LEU A 343 -10.83 -16.61 9.82
N ASP A 344 -10.64 -17.83 9.33
CA ASP A 344 -9.43 -18.64 9.57
C ASP A 344 -8.18 -17.93 9.04
N ILE A 345 -8.27 -17.37 7.82
CA ILE A 345 -7.20 -16.58 7.23
C ILE A 345 -6.91 -15.34 8.08
N ALA A 346 -7.94 -14.53 8.39
CA ALA A 346 -7.80 -13.29 9.16
C ALA A 346 -7.14 -13.50 10.54
N CYS A 347 -7.46 -14.62 11.20
CA CYS A 347 -6.98 -14.91 12.54
C CYS A 347 -5.62 -15.63 12.54
N PHE A 348 -5.42 -16.64 11.68
CA PHE A 348 -4.28 -17.56 11.80
C PHE A 348 -3.40 -17.68 10.54
N PHE A 349 -3.98 -17.63 9.34
CA PHE A 349 -3.28 -18.10 8.12
C PHE A 349 -2.77 -17.01 7.17
N ILE A 350 -2.73 -15.75 7.58
CA ILE A 350 -1.99 -14.73 6.83
C ILE A 350 -0.52 -15.15 6.70
N ASN A 351 0.01 -15.04 5.48
CA ASN A 351 1.38 -15.38 5.07
C ASN A 351 1.73 -16.88 5.18
N ARG A 352 0.74 -17.77 5.32
CA ARG A 352 0.93 -19.23 5.27
C ARG A 352 0.78 -19.75 3.84
N ASP A 353 1.48 -20.83 3.51
CA ASP A 353 1.26 -21.57 2.27
C ASP A 353 -0.19 -22.07 2.24
N LYS A 354 -0.93 -21.75 1.18
CA LYS A 354 -2.35 -22.08 1.05
C LYS A 354 -2.62 -23.60 1.09
N ARG A 355 -1.63 -24.44 0.74
CA ARG A 355 -1.78 -25.90 0.71
C ARG A 355 -2.12 -26.47 2.09
N TYR A 356 -1.47 -25.96 3.15
CA TYR A 356 -1.68 -26.46 4.51
C TYR A 356 -3.11 -26.20 5.00
N PRO A 357 -3.62 -24.95 5.05
CA PRO A 357 -5.02 -24.71 5.41
C PRO A 357 -6.02 -25.45 4.51
N SER A 358 -5.69 -25.70 3.23
CA SER A 358 -6.60 -26.41 2.31
C SER A 358 -6.87 -27.84 2.78
N TYR A 359 -5.86 -28.59 3.23
CA TYR A 359 -6.08 -29.93 3.82
C TYR A 359 -6.98 -29.87 5.05
N MET A 360 -6.78 -28.88 5.92
CA MET A 360 -7.61 -28.69 7.11
C MET A 360 -9.06 -28.36 6.73
N TRP A 361 -9.26 -27.48 5.75
CA TRP A 361 -10.58 -27.09 5.27
C TRP A 361 -11.32 -28.23 4.59
N GLU A 362 -10.65 -29.04 3.75
CA GLU A 362 -11.23 -30.27 3.18
C GLU A 362 -11.67 -31.24 4.28
N ALA A 363 -10.86 -31.41 5.34
CA ALA A 363 -11.21 -32.26 6.48
C ALA A 363 -12.37 -31.70 7.33
N CYS A 364 -12.69 -30.42 7.20
CA CYS A 364 -13.86 -29.78 7.78
C CYS A 364 -15.08 -29.80 6.85
N ASP A 365 -15.01 -30.55 5.74
CA ASP A 365 -16.03 -30.59 4.68
C ASP A 365 -16.27 -29.23 4.00
N PHE A 366 -15.28 -28.33 4.00
CA PHE A 366 -15.34 -27.07 3.24
C PHE A 366 -14.76 -27.28 1.83
N ASP A 367 -15.19 -26.49 0.85
CA ASP A 367 -14.52 -26.40 -0.46
C ASP A 367 -13.46 -25.28 -0.47
N PRO A 368 -12.16 -25.57 -0.21
CA PRO A 368 -11.13 -24.55 -0.22
C PRO A 368 -10.86 -23.99 -1.63
N LYS A 369 -11.12 -24.78 -2.70
CA LYS A 369 -10.88 -24.35 -4.08
C LYS A 369 -11.90 -23.29 -4.47
N MET A 370 -13.19 -23.54 -4.22
CA MET A 370 -14.25 -22.57 -4.46
C MET A 370 -14.15 -21.39 -3.49
N GLY A 371 -13.99 -21.65 -2.19
CA GLY A 371 -13.89 -20.60 -1.18
C GLY A 371 -12.76 -19.61 -1.45
N LEU A 372 -11.55 -20.09 -1.75
CA LEU A 372 -10.43 -19.21 -2.13
C LEU A 372 -10.67 -18.50 -3.46
N LYS A 373 -11.31 -19.15 -4.45
CA LYS A 373 -11.66 -18.51 -5.73
C LYS A 373 -12.60 -17.33 -5.51
N VAL A 374 -13.65 -17.49 -4.70
CA VAL A 374 -14.61 -16.43 -4.35
C VAL A 374 -13.89 -15.30 -3.61
N LEU A 375 -13.11 -15.61 -2.58
CA LEU A 375 -12.39 -14.59 -1.79
C LEU A 375 -11.37 -13.81 -2.64
N VAL A 376 -10.68 -14.45 -3.58
CA VAL A 376 -9.77 -13.77 -4.52
C VAL A 376 -10.55 -12.90 -5.51
N HIS A 377 -11.64 -13.41 -6.08
CA HIS A 377 -12.49 -12.66 -7.01
C HIS A 377 -13.07 -11.40 -6.36
N MET A 378 -13.52 -11.50 -5.11
CA MET A 378 -14.00 -10.36 -4.32
C MET A 378 -12.87 -9.48 -3.77
N SER A 379 -11.62 -9.74 -4.15
CA SER A 379 -10.42 -9.03 -3.67
C SER A 379 -10.27 -9.02 -2.14
N MET A 380 -10.90 -9.98 -1.44
CA MET A 380 -10.82 -10.12 0.02
C MET A 380 -9.52 -10.84 0.46
N VAL A 381 -8.95 -11.66 -0.42
CA VAL A 381 -7.67 -12.36 -0.24
C VAL A 381 -6.87 -12.26 -1.53
N LYS A 382 -5.54 -12.27 -1.43
CA LYS A 382 -4.62 -12.44 -2.56
C LYS A 382 -3.74 -13.67 -2.32
N ILE A 383 -3.36 -14.35 -3.39
CA ILE A 383 -2.36 -15.41 -3.35
C ILE A 383 -1.06 -14.81 -3.90
N ILE A 384 -0.04 -14.75 -3.06
CA ILE A 384 1.27 -14.20 -3.40
C ILE A 384 2.25 -15.35 -3.62
N ASN A 385 2.93 -15.35 -4.76
CA ASN A 385 4.04 -16.26 -5.01
C ASN A 385 5.29 -15.67 -4.37
N LYS A 386 5.83 -16.33 -3.35
CA LYS A 386 7.07 -15.94 -2.68
C LYS A 386 7.86 -17.19 -2.33
N ASP A 387 9.14 -17.22 -2.73
CA ASP A 387 10.05 -18.34 -2.47
C ASP A 387 9.52 -19.67 -3.00
N GLY A 388 8.92 -19.67 -4.21
CA GLY A 388 8.27 -20.85 -4.80
C GLY A 388 6.92 -21.25 -4.18
N MET A 389 6.52 -20.63 -3.06
CA MET A 389 5.30 -20.97 -2.31
C MET A 389 4.14 -20.02 -2.61
N LYS A 390 2.92 -20.57 -2.67
CA LYS A 390 1.66 -19.83 -2.86
C LYS A 390 1.08 -19.40 -1.51
N ARG A 391 1.50 -18.23 -1.01
CA ARG A 391 1.12 -17.74 0.32
C ARG A 391 -0.19 -16.95 0.30
N LEU A 392 -1.01 -17.15 1.33
CA LEU A 392 -2.25 -16.39 1.55
C LEU A 392 -1.93 -14.99 2.07
N TRP A 393 -2.48 -13.96 1.46
CA TRP A 393 -2.33 -12.58 1.90
C TRP A 393 -3.71 -11.93 2.05
N MET A 394 -3.91 -11.22 3.17
CA MET A 394 -5.13 -10.47 3.43
C MET A 394 -4.75 -9.06 3.85
N HIS A 395 -5.43 -8.09 3.27
CA HIS A 395 -5.26 -6.68 3.59
C HIS A 395 -5.64 -6.41 5.04
N ASP A 396 -4.89 -5.55 5.74
CA ASP A 396 -5.09 -5.25 7.17
C ASP A 396 -6.53 -4.86 7.53
N GLN A 397 -7.24 -4.06 6.72
CA GLN A 397 -8.65 -3.73 7.01
C GLN A 397 -9.58 -4.95 6.98
N LEU A 398 -9.34 -5.91 6.09
CA LEU A 398 -10.13 -7.14 6.00
C LEU A 398 -9.76 -8.11 7.10
N ARG A 399 -8.47 -8.19 7.44
CA ARG A 399 -7.98 -8.91 8.62
C ARG A 399 -8.64 -8.36 9.89
N ASP A 400 -8.65 -7.04 10.05
CA ASP A 400 -9.17 -6.37 11.23
C ASP A 400 -10.71 -6.45 11.27
N LEU A 401 -11.39 -6.44 10.12
CA LEU A 401 -12.81 -6.78 10.02
C LEU A 401 -13.08 -8.22 10.51
N GLY A 402 -12.36 -9.22 9.98
CA GLY A 402 -12.52 -10.63 10.38
C GLY A 402 -12.29 -10.82 11.88
N ARG A 403 -11.22 -10.21 12.42
CA ARG A 403 -10.94 -10.21 13.86
C ARG A 403 -12.03 -9.51 14.67
N THR A 404 -12.57 -8.39 14.17
CA THR A 404 -13.69 -7.69 14.81
C THR A 404 -14.94 -8.56 14.86
N ILE A 405 -15.25 -9.28 13.77
CA ILE A 405 -16.38 -10.21 13.69
C ILE A 405 -16.24 -11.32 14.75
N VAL A 406 -15.06 -11.92 14.89
CA VAL A 406 -14.82 -12.94 15.92
C VAL A 406 -14.92 -12.36 17.33
N THR A 407 -14.39 -11.16 17.55
CA THR A 407 -14.38 -10.56 18.90
C THR A 407 -15.73 -10.08 19.39
N ASP A 408 -16.70 -9.88 18.49
CA ASP A 408 -18.03 -9.27 18.65
C ASP A 408 -18.19 -8.30 19.84
N LYS A 409 -18.49 -7.04 19.55
CA LYS A 409 -18.69 -5.97 20.55
C LYS A 409 -19.80 -6.26 21.57
N SER A 410 -20.69 -7.23 21.30
CA SER A 410 -21.73 -7.66 22.24
C SER A 410 -21.21 -8.53 23.40
N PHE A 411 -20.05 -9.19 23.23
CA PHE A 411 -19.48 -10.10 24.23
C PHE A 411 -18.15 -9.59 24.76
N LYS A 412 -18.16 -9.02 25.97
CA LYS A 412 -16.92 -8.84 26.76
C LYS A 412 -16.26 -10.18 27.14
N ASN A 413 -16.96 -11.30 27.00
CA ASN A 413 -16.49 -12.62 27.41
C ASN A 413 -15.69 -13.30 26.28
N ILE A 414 -14.39 -13.51 26.53
CA ILE A 414 -13.41 -14.08 25.61
C ILE A 414 -13.70 -15.57 25.31
N VAL A 415 -14.31 -16.32 26.26
CA VAL A 415 -14.64 -17.75 26.12
C VAL A 415 -15.65 -18.02 25.00
N LYS A 416 -16.47 -17.02 24.65
CA LYS A 416 -17.47 -17.14 23.59
C LYS A 416 -16.90 -16.99 22.17
N ARG A 417 -15.62 -16.64 22.02
CA ARG A 417 -14.97 -16.46 20.72
C ARG A 417 -14.61 -17.81 20.11
N SER A 418 -14.84 -17.98 18.80
CA SER A 418 -14.49 -19.22 18.11
C SER A 418 -13.01 -19.35 17.75
N ARG A 419 -12.30 -18.23 17.64
CA ARG A 419 -10.89 -18.17 17.22
C ARG A 419 -10.10 -17.33 18.23
N LEU A 420 -9.12 -17.95 18.89
CA LEU A 420 -8.22 -17.31 19.85
C LEU A 420 -6.80 -17.30 19.30
N TRP A 421 -6.46 -16.23 18.55
CA TRP A 421 -5.17 -16.10 17.86
C TRP A 421 -4.10 -15.35 18.66
N LYS A 422 -4.49 -14.76 19.80
CA LYS A 422 -3.59 -14.11 20.76
C LYS A 422 -3.26 -15.07 21.88
N HIS A 423 -2.00 -15.09 22.29
CA HIS A 423 -1.52 -16.00 23.32
C HIS A 423 -2.14 -15.68 24.69
N GLU A 424 -2.26 -14.39 25.02
CA GLU A 424 -2.76 -13.90 26.30
C GLU A 424 -4.23 -14.27 26.48
N ASP A 425 -5.05 -13.98 25.45
CA ASP A 425 -6.48 -14.35 25.42
C ASP A 425 -6.66 -15.88 25.55
N ALA A 426 -5.76 -16.67 24.94
CA ALA A 426 -5.81 -18.13 25.02
C ALA A 426 -5.51 -18.65 26.43
N LEU A 427 -4.47 -18.14 27.10
CA LEU A 427 -4.13 -18.52 28.47
C LEU A 427 -5.24 -18.14 29.45
N GLU A 428 -5.78 -16.93 29.31
CA GLU A 428 -6.88 -16.46 30.17
C GLU A 428 -8.08 -17.39 30.07
N VAL A 429 -8.45 -17.81 28.86
CA VAL A 429 -9.57 -18.72 28.67
C VAL A 429 -9.27 -20.13 29.16
N LEU A 430 -8.05 -20.65 28.96
CA LEU A 430 -7.67 -21.99 29.43
C LEU A 430 -7.81 -22.14 30.95
N GLN A 431 -7.48 -21.08 31.70
CA GLN A 431 -7.57 -21.04 33.16
C GLN A 431 -9.01 -20.93 33.70
N GLN A 432 -10.00 -20.61 32.87
CA GLN A 432 -11.40 -20.48 33.30
C GLN A 432 -12.11 -21.83 33.32
N ASP A 433 -13.03 -22.02 34.26
CA ASP A 433 -13.85 -23.24 34.36
C ASP A 433 -15.09 -23.24 33.43
N GLU A 434 -15.31 -22.15 32.67
CA GLU A 434 -16.42 -22.04 31.72
C GLU A 434 -16.34 -23.07 30.57
N ASP A 435 -17.49 -23.34 29.93
CA ASP A 435 -17.61 -24.26 28.80
C ASP A 435 -16.95 -23.70 27.54
N LYS A 436 -15.90 -24.38 27.05
CA LYS A 436 -15.05 -23.93 25.94
C LYS A 436 -15.46 -24.50 24.57
N ARG A 437 -16.71 -25.01 24.45
CA ARG A 437 -17.23 -25.61 23.22
C ARG A 437 -17.29 -24.67 22.02
N LYS A 438 -17.30 -23.35 22.22
CA LYS A 438 -17.30 -22.39 21.11
C LYS A 438 -15.92 -22.28 20.44
N ILE A 439 -14.85 -22.66 21.13
CA ILE A 439 -13.48 -22.52 20.62
C ILE A 439 -13.20 -23.62 19.60
N GLU A 440 -12.88 -23.17 18.39
CA GLU A 440 -12.52 -24.01 17.26
C GLU A 440 -11.04 -23.92 16.92
N MET A 441 -10.41 -22.77 17.15
CA MET A 441 -9.00 -22.55 16.84
C MET A 441 -8.30 -21.84 18.00
N LEU A 442 -7.16 -22.35 18.42
CA LEU A 442 -6.43 -21.89 19.59
C LEU A 442 -4.92 -21.74 19.28
N ARG A 443 -4.30 -20.65 19.73
CA ARG A 443 -2.84 -20.46 19.71
C ARG A 443 -2.30 -20.20 21.11
N VAL A 444 -1.35 -21.01 21.53
CA VAL A 444 -0.56 -20.84 22.75
C VAL A 444 0.92 -20.82 22.36
N ARG A 445 1.66 -19.78 22.69
CA ARG A 445 3.10 -19.73 22.39
C ARG A 445 3.86 -19.52 23.69
N SER A 446 4.86 -20.35 23.96
CA SER A 446 5.92 -19.93 24.86
C SER A 446 6.70 -18.78 24.21
N TYR A 447 7.12 -17.78 25.01
CA TYR A 447 7.69 -16.52 24.51
C TYR A 447 8.85 -16.77 23.54
N ASP A 448 8.73 -16.21 22.33
CA ASP A 448 9.83 -16.16 21.36
C ASP A 448 10.65 -14.90 21.68
N ASN A 449 11.75 -15.05 22.42
CA ASN A 449 12.69 -13.94 22.57
C ASN A 449 13.23 -13.61 21.18
N SER A 450 12.92 -12.42 20.69
CA SER A 450 13.26 -11.92 19.36
C SER A 450 14.75 -11.64 19.14
N TYR A 451 15.64 -12.34 19.85
CA TYR A 451 17.09 -12.24 19.75
C TYR A 451 17.72 -13.62 19.82
N GLY A 452 17.60 -14.39 18.73
CA GLY A 452 18.62 -15.27 18.12
C GLY A 452 19.51 -16.21 18.96
N TYR A 453 19.35 -16.32 20.27
CA TYR A 453 20.12 -17.21 21.12
C TYR A 453 19.14 -18.12 21.87
N PHE A 454 19.21 -19.41 21.51
CA PHE A 454 18.53 -20.50 22.19
C PHE A 454 19.22 -20.73 23.54
N GLU A 455 19.07 -19.79 24.47
CA GLU A 455 19.38 -20.07 25.87
C GLU A 455 18.16 -20.71 26.53
N ASP A 456 18.47 -21.77 27.25
CA ASP A 456 17.70 -22.81 27.91
C ASP A 456 16.69 -22.28 28.97
N ALA A 457 15.85 -21.32 28.61
CA ALA A 457 14.89 -20.69 29.51
C ALA A 457 13.56 -21.46 29.49
N GLY A 458 13.48 -22.46 30.37
CA GLY A 458 12.31 -23.31 30.59
C GLY A 458 11.01 -22.57 30.92
N TYR A 459 10.19 -22.37 29.89
CA TYR A 459 8.77 -22.12 30.03
C TYR A 459 8.01 -23.08 29.12
N GLU A 460 7.76 -24.29 29.61
CA GLU A 460 6.82 -25.23 28.99
C GLU A 460 5.41 -24.94 29.50
N TYR A 461 4.48 -24.59 28.60
CA TYR A 461 3.06 -24.63 28.96
C TYR A 461 2.59 -26.08 28.88
N ILE A 462 2.06 -26.62 29.97
CA ILE A 462 1.58 -28.00 30.04
C ILE A 462 0.06 -28.01 29.93
N PHE A 463 -0.47 -28.53 28.82
CA PHE A 463 -1.90 -28.79 28.71
C PHE A 463 -2.29 -29.95 29.62
N THR A 464 -3.24 -29.69 30.51
CA THR A 464 -3.79 -30.71 31.40
C THR A 464 -4.95 -31.45 30.74
N GLN A 465 -5.19 -32.68 31.19
CA GLN A 465 -6.37 -33.45 30.79
C GLN A 465 -7.68 -32.67 31.00
N LYS A 466 -7.81 -31.89 32.09
CA LYS A 466 -9.01 -31.09 32.40
C LYS A 466 -9.23 -29.99 31.35
N GLU A 467 -8.21 -29.22 31.02
CA GLU A 467 -8.31 -28.14 30.02
C GLU A 467 -8.72 -28.70 28.65
N LEU A 468 -8.05 -29.75 28.19
CA LEU A 468 -8.33 -30.39 26.90
C LEU A 468 -9.74 -31.01 26.83
N SER A 469 -10.28 -31.47 27.97
CA SER A 469 -11.66 -32.00 28.05
C SER A 469 -12.73 -30.95 27.74
N SER A 470 -12.42 -29.68 27.97
CA SER A 470 -13.35 -28.57 27.74
C SER A 470 -13.36 -28.09 26.28
N LEU A 471 -12.30 -28.38 25.50
CA LEU A 471 -12.09 -27.94 24.11
C LEU A 471 -12.73 -28.88 23.08
N ARG A 472 -14.03 -29.16 23.21
CA ARG A 472 -14.72 -30.24 22.45
C ARG A 472 -14.85 -30.01 20.94
N ASN A 473 -14.76 -28.77 20.48
CA ASN A 473 -14.89 -28.42 19.07
C ASN A 473 -13.59 -27.91 18.44
N LEU A 474 -12.46 -28.08 19.13
CA LEU A 474 -11.17 -27.64 18.63
C LEU A 474 -10.79 -28.41 17.36
N ARG A 475 -10.61 -27.68 16.26
CA ARG A 475 -10.15 -28.21 14.96
C ARG A 475 -8.72 -27.78 14.61
N TYR A 476 -8.21 -26.71 15.21
CA TYR A 476 -6.83 -26.25 15.05
C TYR A 476 -6.20 -25.89 16.40
N LEU A 477 -5.01 -26.43 16.66
CA LEU A 477 -4.18 -26.09 17.81
C LEU A 477 -2.77 -25.71 17.34
N GLU A 478 -2.36 -24.47 17.59
CA GLU A 478 -0.98 -24.05 17.46
C GLU A 478 -0.39 -23.88 18.86
N CYS A 479 0.55 -24.76 19.21
CA CYS A 479 1.32 -24.70 20.43
C CYS A 479 2.81 -24.69 20.13
N SER A 480 3.56 -23.78 20.74
CA SER A 480 5.02 -23.72 20.60
C SER A 480 5.66 -23.85 21.98
N GLY A 481 6.58 -24.80 22.17
CA GLY A 481 7.21 -25.05 23.47
C GLY A 481 6.21 -25.53 24.54
N ALA A 482 5.20 -26.29 24.15
CA ALA A 482 4.20 -26.83 25.07
C ALA A 482 4.37 -28.34 25.25
N ASN A 483 3.82 -28.89 26.33
CA ASN A 483 3.71 -30.33 26.55
C ASN A 483 2.25 -30.70 26.89
N PHE A 484 1.95 -31.99 26.93
CA PHE A 484 0.64 -32.51 27.32
C PHE A 484 0.81 -33.48 28.48
N SER A 485 -0.06 -33.42 29.48
CA SER A 485 0.04 -34.26 30.67
C SER A 485 -1.23 -35.06 30.95
N GLY A 486 -1.02 -36.26 31.51
CA GLY A 486 -2.08 -37.18 31.90
C GLY A 486 -2.56 -38.08 30.75
N HIS A 487 -3.65 -38.80 31.00
CA HIS A 487 -4.23 -39.73 30.04
C HIS A 487 -5.19 -39.00 29.08
N LEU A 488 -4.85 -38.97 27.79
CA LEU A 488 -5.46 -38.08 26.79
C LEU A 488 -6.42 -38.81 25.84
N GLU A 489 -6.79 -40.04 26.16
CA GLU A 489 -7.75 -40.79 25.35
C GLU A 489 -9.05 -39.99 25.20
N HIS A 490 -9.62 -40.03 24.00
CA HIS A 490 -10.84 -39.30 23.63
C HIS A 490 -10.75 -37.77 23.74
N ARG A 491 -9.57 -37.17 23.93
CA ARG A 491 -9.37 -35.72 23.86
C ARG A 491 -9.07 -35.30 22.43
N LEU A 492 -9.42 -34.06 22.09
CA LEU A 492 -9.12 -33.45 20.79
C LEU A 492 -9.64 -34.26 19.57
N GLN A 493 -10.78 -34.96 19.70
CA GLN A 493 -11.31 -35.86 18.65
C GLN A 493 -11.68 -35.16 17.33
N LYS A 494 -11.90 -33.84 17.36
CA LYS A 494 -12.20 -33.02 16.17
C LYS A 494 -10.99 -32.28 15.63
N LEU A 495 -9.81 -32.48 16.22
CA LEU A 495 -8.60 -31.78 15.81
C LEU A 495 -8.15 -32.27 14.43
N MET A 496 -8.06 -31.32 13.50
CA MET A 496 -7.64 -31.55 12.12
C MET A 496 -6.18 -31.16 11.92
N TRP A 497 -5.71 -30.15 12.66
CA TRP A 497 -4.34 -29.67 12.58
C TRP A 497 -3.76 -29.39 13.97
N LEU A 498 -2.67 -30.08 14.27
CA LEU A 498 -1.79 -29.82 15.40
C LEU A 498 -0.46 -29.24 14.89
N SER A 499 -0.22 -27.96 15.14
CA SER A 499 1.09 -27.33 14.98
C SER A 499 1.74 -27.26 16.35
N TRP A 500 2.60 -28.22 16.64
CA TRP A 500 3.29 -28.42 17.89
C TRP A 500 4.80 -28.24 17.72
N ARG A 501 5.18 -26.97 17.61
CA ARG A 501 6.56 -26.59 17.32
C ARG A 501 7.39 -26.53 18.59
N ARG A 502 8.70 -26.80 18.48
CA ARG A 502 9.59 -26.88 19.64
C ARG A 502 9.01 -27.80 20.72
N CYS A 503 8.51 -28.97 20.32
CA CYS A 503 8.01 -29.95 21.29
C CYS A 503 9.18 -30.53 22.08
N PRO A 504 8.98 -30.84 23.38
CA PRO A 504 10.03 -31.36 24.24
C PRO A 504 10.40 -32.80 23.87
N GLU A 505 11.64 -33.19 24.20
CA GLU A 505 12.17 -34.53 23.98
C GLU A 505 11.33 -35.61 24.69
N LYS A 506 10.78 -35.29 25.87
CA LYS A 506 9.95 -36.22 26.64
C LYS A 506 8.47 -35.86 26.57
N PHE A 507 7.65 -36.79 26.08
CA PHE A 507 6.19 -36.65 26.14
C PHE A 507 5.66 -36.99 27.54
N MET A 508 4.92 -36.07 28.17
CA MET A 508 4.37 -36.28 29.52
C MET A 508 2.98 -36.91 29.55
N GLY A 509 2.36 -37.11 28.39
CA GLY A 509 1.01 -37.63 28.24
C GLY A 509 1.00 -39.11 27.87
N THR A 510 -0.20 -39.70 27.86
CA THR A 510 -0.43 -41.04 27.30
C THR A 510 -1.68 -41.08 26.41
N ASP A 511 -1.68 -41.95 25.40
CA ASP A 511 -2.84 -42.29 24.56
C ASP A 511 -3.51 -41.11 23.83
N LEU A 512 -2.71 -40.22 23.23
CA LEU A 512 -3.21 -39.08 22.47
C LEU A 512 -3.75 -39.53 21.09
N CYS A 513 -5.00 -39.98 21.08
CA CYS A 513 -5.68 -40.52 19.90
C CYS A 513 -6.32 -39.44 19.01
N LEU A 514 -5.56 -38.91 18.05
CA LEU A 514 -6.00 -37.87 17.11
C LEU A 514 -6.56 -38.46 15.80
N ARG A 515 -7.80 -38.96 15.86
CA ARG A 515 -8.43 -39.75 14.78
C ARG A 515 -8.73 -38.99 13.48
N LYS A 516 -8.88 -37.66 13.55
CA LYS A 516 -9.21 -36.82 12.38
C LYS A 516 -8.04 -35.94 11.93
N LEU A 517 -6.86 -36.14 12.51
CA LEU A 517 -5.71 -35.30 12.24
C LEU A 517 -5.26 -35.48 10.79
N VAL A 518 -5.21 -34.37 10.05
CA VAL A 518 -4.72 -34.33 8.66
C VAL A 518 -3.37 -33.64 8.54
N ILE A 519 -3.02 -32.77 9.49
CA ILE A 519 -1.71 -32.08 9.53
C ILE A 519 -1.11 -32.20 10.92
N LEU A 520 0.12 -32.72 10.97
CA LEU A 520 0.97 -32.74 12.14
C LEU A 520 2.24 -31.98 11.82
N ASP A 521 2.43 -30.84 12.48
CA ASP A 521 3.63 -30.02 12.38
C ASP A 521 4.39 -30.11 13.70
N LEU A 522 5.54 -30.78 13.67
CA LEU A 522 6.48 -30.98 14.78
C LEU A 522 7.78 -30.20 14.55
N SER A 523 7.74 -29.16 13.74
CA SER A 523 8.94 -28.44 13.35
C SER A 523 9.68 -27.74 14.48
N CYS A 524 10.99 -27.53 14.26
CA CYS A 524 11.91 -26.97 15.22
C CYS A 524 11.94 -27.71 16.56
N SER A 525 11.70 -29.03 16.56
CA SER A 525 11.59 -29.83 17.79
C SER A 525 12.81 -30.74 18.00
N SER A 526 13.14 -30.98 19.26
CA SER A 526 14.24 -31.86 19.69
C SER A 526 13.78 -33.32 19.73
N ILE A 527 13.23 -33.82 18.61
CA ILE A 527 12.74 -35.20 18.46
C ILE A 527 13.73 -36.06 17.70
N SER A 528 13.90 -37.30 18.15
CA SER A 528 14.70 -38.32 17.49
C SER A 528 13.82 -39.38 16.80
N GLU A 529 14.46 -40.29 16.07
CA GLU A 529 13.79 -41.45 15.47
C GLU A 529 13.17 -42.40 16.53
N THR A 530 13.64 -42.33 17.78
CA THR A 530 13.15 -43.13 18.92
C THR A 530 12.23 -42.36 19.87
N TRP A 531 11.79 -41.16 19.49
CA TRP A 531 10.91 -40.32 20.31
C TRP A 531 9.64 -41.07 20.74
N ASP A 532 9.38 -41.09 22.05
CA ASP A 532 8.26 -41.84 22.65
C ASP A 532 6.89 -41.37 22.12
N GLY A 533 6.78 -40.08 21.79
CA GLY A 533 5.61 -39.47 21.17
C GLY A 533 5.16 -40.15 19.87
N TRP A 534 6.06 -40.79 19.11
CA TRP A 534 5.66 -41.53 17.91
C TRP A 534 4.68 -42.65 18.22
N SER A 535 4.85 -43.34 19.36
CA SER A 535 3.94 -44.39 19.80
C SER A 535 2.66 -43.85 20.45
N GLN A 536 2.77 -42.68 21.11
CA GLN A 536 1.69 -42.09 21.91
C GLN A 536 0.70 -41.27 21.09
N ILE A 537 1.13 -40.73 19.94
CA ILE A 537 0.26 -40.02 19.00
C ILE A 537 -0.37 -41.04 18.06
N GLY A 538 -1.58 -41.45 18.40
CA GLY A 538 -2.40 -42.34 17.59
C GLY A 538 -3.16 -41.56 16.52
N THR A 539 -2.56 -41.39 15.33
CA THR A 539 -3.32 -40.98 14.13
C THR A 539 -3.58 -42.21 13.28
N ARG A 540 -4.82 -42.44 12.83
CA ARG A 540 -5.17 -43.65 12.08
C ARG A 540 -5.64 -43.27 10.68
N ASN A 541 -4.77 -43.43 9.68
CA ASN A 541 -5.06 -43.32 8.25
C ASN A 541 -5.77 -42.02 7.81
N SER A 542 -5.50 -40.90 8.49
CA SER A 542 -6.03 -39.59 8.13
C SER A 542 -4.93 -38.56 7.84
N LEU A 543 -3.71 -38.81 8.30
CA LEU A 543 -2.62 -37.85 8.19
C LEU A 543 -2.21 -37.67 6.73
N LYS A 544 -2.20 -36.43 6.26
CA LYS A 544 -1.82 -36.04 4.89
C LYS A 544 -0.53 -35.24 4.85
N VAL A 545 -0.22 -34.50 5.91
CA VAL A 545 1.00 -33.68 6.00
C VAL A 545 1.69 -33.94 7.32
N LEU A 546 2.97 -34.30 7.24
CA LEU A 546 3.90 -34.38 8.36
C LEU A 546 5.04 -33.40 8.11
N ASP A 547 5.18 -32.42 9.01
CA ASP A 547 6.20 -31.38 8.93
C ASP A 547 7.19 -31.51 10.09
N LEU A 548 8.44 -31.81 9.74
CA LEU A 548 9.58 -32.06 10.63
C LEU A 548 10.73 -31.09 10.32
N HIS A 549 10.46 -29.94 9.69
CA HIS A 549 11.54 -29.02 9.34
C HIS A 549 12.31 -28.53 10.58
N TYR A 550 13.64 -28.37 10.47
CA TYR A 550 14.53 -28.03 11.59
C TYR A 550 14.48 -29.02 12.78
N CYS A 551 14.28 -30.31 12.55
CA CYS A 551 14.43 -31.34 13.58
C CYS A 551 15.85 -31.92 13.57
N ASP A 552 16.81 -31.15 14.12
CA ASP A 552 18.24 -31.49 14.07
C ASP A 552 18.63 -32.70 14.93
N CYS A 553 17.75 -33.21 15.80
CA CYS A 553 17.98 -34.45 16.55
C CYS A 553 17.67 -35.73 15.74
N LEU A 554 17.06 -35.61 14.55
CA LEU A 554 16.80 -36.73 13.67
C LEU A 554 18.08 -37.12 12.94
N THR A 555 18.57 -38.34 13.20
CA THR A 555 19.68 -38.93 12.44
C THR A 555 19.19 -39.86 11.33
N LYS A 556 18.02 -40.47 11.53
CA LYS A 556 17.32 -41.32 10.58
C LYS A 556 15.85 -40.92 10.48
N MET A 557 15.20 -41.24 9.37
CA MET A 557 13.75 -41.11 9.27
C MET A 557 13.06 -42.05 10.28
N PRO A 558 12.07 -41.58 11.07
CA PRO A 558 11.28 -42.45 11.93
C PRO A 558 10.42 -43.43 11.10
N ASP A 559 9.98 -44.54 11.70
CA ASP A 559 9.04 -45.45 11.03
C ASP A 559 7.66 -44.77 10.85
N LEU A 560 7.36 -44.43 9.60
CA LEU A 560 6.13 -43.76 9.19
C LEU A 560 5.13 -44.72 8.52
N SER A 561 5.38 -46.04 8.53
CA SER A 561 4.57 -47.04 7.81
C SER A 561 3.07 -47.01 8.14
N LYS A 562 2.71 -46.59 9.36
CA LYS A 562 1.32 -46.42 9.78
C LYS A 562 0.58 -45.25 9.13
N TYR A 563 1.28 -44.34 8.44
CA TYR A 563 0.70 -43.15 7.80
C TYR A 563 0.54 -43.33 6.28
N SER A 564 -0.11 -44.41 5.85
CA SER A 564 -0.30 -44.76 4.43
C SER A 564 -0.98 -43.68 3.56
N THR A 565 -1.71 -42.73 4.17
CA THR A 565 -2.40 -41.61 3.50
C THR A 565 -1.55 -40.36 3.36
N LEU A 566 -0.29 -40.39 3.80
CA LEU A 566 0.58 -39.22 3.81
C LEU A 566 0.82 -38.74 2.38
N GLU A 567 0.51 -37.47 2.12
CA GLU A 567 0.69 -36.82 0.81
C GLU A 567 1.95 -35.94 0.81
N ARG A 568 2.41 -35.47 1.97
CA ARG A 568 3.57 -34.58 2.11
C ARG A 568 4.39 -34.90 3.34
N LEU A 569 5.69 -35.05 3.14
CA LEU A 569 6.69 -35.19 4.19
C LEU A 569 7.73 -34.08 4.04
N ILE A 570 7.87 -33.23 5.06
CA ILE A 570 8.81 -32.11 5.07
C ILE A 570 9.90 -32.38 6.10
N LEU A 571 11.12 -32.58 5.64
CA LEU A 571 12.35 -32.84 6.42
C LEU A 571 13.40 -31.74 6.19
N ARG A 572 13.01 -30.64 5.54
CA ARG A 572 13.87 -29.50 5.21
C ARG A 572 14.69 -29.02 6.42
N GLN A 573 15.97 -28.74 6.19
CA GLN A 573 16.91 -28.28 7.22
C GLN A 573 17.02 -29.19 8.45
N CYS A 574 16.78 -30.49 8.32
CA CYS A 574 17.26 -31.47 9.30
C CYS A 574 18.74 -31.75 9.02
N THR A 575 19.63 -31.01 9.67
CA THR A 575 21.05 -30.96 9.28
C THR A 575 21.83 -32.24 9.61
N ASN A 576 21.38 -33.00 10.61
CA ASN A 576 22.00 -34.26 11.05
C ASN A 576 21.33 -35.52 10.46
N LEU A 577 20.34 -35.35 9.57
CA LEU A 577 19.65 -36.48 8.95
C LEU A 577 20.59 -37.15 7.94
N VAL A 578 21.01 -38.38 8.25
CA VAL A 578 21.97 -39.16 7.45
C VAL A 578 21.26 -40.11 6.49
N GLU A 579 20.16 -40.71 6.93
CA GLU A 579 19.51 -41.82 6.24
C GLU A 579 17.98 -41.64 6.17
N ILE A 580 17.40 -41.88 4.99
CA ILE A 580 15.95 -42.08 4.84
C ILE A 580 15.69 -43.59 4.86
N ASP A 581 14.89 -44.02 5.83
CA ASP A 581 14.55 -45.43 6.02
C ASP A 581 13.72 -46.01 4.86
N THR A 582 13.95 -47.28 4.54
CA THR A 582 13.28 -48.03 3.45
C THR A 582 11.75 -48.08 3.59
N SER A 583 11.20 -47.88 4.80
CA SER A 583 9.76 -47.78 5.05
C SER A 583 9.08 -46.64 4.27
N ILE A 584 9.83 -45.68 3.72
CA ILE A 584 9.30 -44.65 2.81
C ILE A 584 8.55 -45.26 1.62
N GLY A 585 8.95 -46.45 1.15
CA GLY A 585 8.27 -47.19 0.08
C GLY A 585 6.83 -47.61 0.43
N THR A 586 6.48 -47.64 1.72
CA THR A 586 5.11 -47.94 2.18
C THR A 586 4.16 -46.74 2.00
N LEU A 587 4.68 -45.53 1.84
CA LEU A 587 3.92 -44.28 1.75
C LEU A 587 3.40 -44.01 0.32
N ARG A 588 2.62 -44.95 -0.22
CA ARG A 588 2.16 -44.93 -1.63
C ARG A 588 1.37 -43.67 -2.04
N GLY A 589 0.85 -42.90 -1.08
CA GLY A 589 0.14 -41.65 -1.32
C GLY A 589 1.02 -40.41 -1.42
N LEU A 590 2.33 -40.54 -1.21
CA LEU A 590 3.25 -39.41 -1.07
C LEU A 590 3.40 -38.65 -2.41
N LYS A 591 3.19 -37.34 -2.35
CA LYS A 591 3.26 -36.42 -3.51
C LYS A 591 4.39 -35.41 -3.39
N GLU A 592 4.84 -35.10 -2.18
CA GLU A 592 6.00 -34.23 -1.96
C GLU A 592 6.87 -34.76 -0.82
N LEU A 593 8.17 -34.83 -1.09
CA LEU A 593 9.23 -35.07 -0.12
C LEU A 593 10.20 -33.88 -0.17
N ASP A 594 10.22 -33.06 0.88
CA ASP A 594 11.11 -31.90 0.98
C ASP A 594 12.31 -32.21 1.88
N LEU A 595 13.47 -32.32 1.27
CA LEU A 595 14.80 -32.57 1.84
C LEU A 595 15.75 -31.40 1.56
N GLU A 596 15.24 -30.20 1.25
CA GLU A 596 16.11 -29.05 0.99
C GLU A 596 16.99 -28.77 2.20
N PHE A 597 18.29 -28.55 1.97
CA PHE A 597 19.27 -28.22 3.02
C PHE A 597 19.48 -29.30 4.10
N CYS A 598 19.24 -30.58 3.80
CA CYS A 598 19.70 -31.70 4.62
C CYS A 598 21.18 -32.03 4.33
N SER A 599 22.11 -31.35 5.02
CA SER A 599 23.53 -31.37 4.67
C SER A 599 24.27 -32.69 4.92
N SER A 600 23.77 -33.55 5.82
CA SER A 600 24.42 -34.82 6.18
C SER A 600 23.83 -36.04 5.47
N LEU A 601 22.87 -35.83 4.56
CA LEU A 601 22.15 -36.92 3.91
C LEU A 601 23.08 -37.66 2.94
N GLU A 602 23.34 -38.95 3.20
CA GLU A 602 24.31 -39.75 2.42
C GLU A 602 23.74 -40.30 1.12
N GLY A 603 22.41 -40.38 0.98
CA GLY A 603 21.74 -40.88 -0.22
C GLY A 603 20.24 -41.02 -0.06
N LEU A 604 19.57 -41.35 -1.17
CA LEU A 604 18.14 -41.65 -1.20
C LEU A 604 17.91 -43.16 -1.40
N PRO A 605 16.99 -43.80 -0.65
CA PRO A 605 16.70 -45.23 -0.78
C PRO A 605 16.10 -45.58 -2.15
N GLU A 606 16.38 -46.80 -2.64
CA GLU A 606 15.89 -47.29 -3.94
C GLU A 606 14.36 -47.35 -3.99
N GLU A 607 13.71 -47.53 -2.84
CA GLU A 607 12.25 -47.59 -2.68
C GLU A 607 11.55 -46.29 -3.12
N LEU A 608 12.21 -45.14 -3.09
CA LEU A 608 11.69 -43.89 -3.65
C LEU A 608 11.56 -43.94 -5.18
N PHE A 609 12.31 -44.83 -5.82
CA PHE A 609 12.34 -45.04 -7.25
C PHE A 609 11.46 -46.22 -7.70
N CYS A 610 10.52 -46.66 -6.86
CA CYS A 610 9.53 -47.64 -7.30
C CYS A 610 8.49 -47.02 -8.27
N PRO A 611 7.99 -47.77 -9.27
CA PRO A 611 7.01 -47.27 -10.25
C PRO A 611 5.77 -46.63 -9.62
N GLU A 612 5.37 -47.10 -8.44
CA GLU A 612 4.21 -46.62 -7.70
C GLU A 612 4.41 -45.20 -7.12
N LEU A 613 5.65 -44.78 -6.83
CA LEU A 613 5.98 -43.45 -6.29
C LEU A 613 6.51 -42.48 -7.35
N ILE A 614 7.34 -42.96 -8.30
CA ILE A 614 8.04 -42.12 -9.29
C ILE A 614 7.11 -41.19 -10.09
N GLY A 615 5.91 -41.66 -10.47
CA GLY A 615 5.04 -40.92 -11.39
C GLY A 615 4.44 -39.63 -10.81
N ASN A 616 4.35 -39.52 -9.48
CA ASN A 616 3.62 -38.44 -8.80
C ASN A 616 4.40 -37.76 -7.67
N LEU A 617 5.56 -38.30 -7.27
CA LEU A 617 6.36 -37.78 -6.16
C LEU A 617 7.27 -36.65 -6.63
N GLN A 618 7.08 -35.46 -6.06
CA GLN A 618 8.02 -34.35 -6.17
C GLN A 618 9.04 -34.43 -5.04
N ILE A 619 10.32 -34.63 -5.38
CA ILE A 619 11.43 -34.57 -4.42
C ILE A 619 12.06 -33.18 -4.53
N LEU A 620 12.06 -32.43 -3.44
CA LEU A 620 12.78 -31.16 -3.31
C LEU A 620 14.06 -31.46 -2.53
N ALA A 621 15.20 -31.52 -3.22
CA ALA A 621 16.49 -31.71 -2.59
C ALA A 621 17.50 -30.78 -3.26
N VAL A 622 18.40 -30.21 -2.47
CA VAL A 622 19.60 -29.54 -2.98
C VAL A 622 20.74 -30.51 -2.66
N VAL A 623 21.16 -31.29 -3.66
CA VAL A 623 22.37 -32.11 -3.58
C VAL A 623 23.59 -31.20 -3.59
#